data_AF-A0A2V8N0G5-F1
#
_entry.id   AF-A0A2V8N0G5-F1
#
_cell.length_a   1.000
_cell.length_b   1.000
_cell.length_c   1.000
_cell.angle_alpha   90.00
_cell.angle_beta   90.00
_cell.angle_gamma   90.00
#
_symmetry.space_group_name_H-M   'P 1'
#
loop_
_entity.id
_entity.type
_entity.pdbx_description
1 polymer ?
#
loop_
_entity_poly.entity_id
_entity_poly.type
_entity_poly.pdbx_seq_one_letter_code
_entity_poly.pdbx_strand_id
1 'polypeptide(L)' 'MPKAEKTLTINEIYKSIQGESTWVGSPCVFVRLTFCDLRCNYCDTEYA' A
#
# COMPACT_ATOMS: atom_id res chain seq x y z
N MET A 1 -12.38 -28.59 5.70
CA MET A 1 -12.33 -27.14 5.94
C MET A 1 -11.91 -26.48 4.65
N PRO A 2 -12.70 -25.59 4.03
CA PRO A 2 -12.33 -24.99 2.76
C PRO A 2 -11.13 -24.07 3.02
N LYS A 3 -10.08 -24.26 2.22
CA LYS A 3 -8.84 -23.47 2.26
C LYS A 3 -9.21 -22.07 1.78
N ALA A 4 -9.26 -21.09 2.68
CA ALA A 4 -9.54 -19.71 2.31
C ALA A 4 -8.52 -19.28 1.25
N GLU A 5 -9.02 -18.92 0.07
CA GLU A 5 -8.22 -18.38 -1.01
C GLU A 5 -7.64 -17.04 -0.53
N LYS A 6 -6.32 -16.88 -0.58
CA LYS A 6 -5.67 -15.65 -0.10
C LYS A 6 -5.85 -14.56 -1.14
N THR A 7 -6.92 -13.78 -1.01
CA THR A 7 -7.20 -12.61 -1.82
C THR A 7 -6.74 -11.34 -1.10
N LEU A 8 -6.01 -10.46 -1.79
CA LEU A 8 -5.62 -9.14 -1.28
C LEU A 8 -6.62 -8.10 -1.80
N THR A 9 -7.11 -7.23 -0.92
CA THR A 9 -7.93 -6.08 -1.29
C THR A 9 -7.02 -4.90 -1.61
N ILE A 10 -7.18 -4.31 -2.79
CA ILE A 10 -6.34 -3.23 -3.31
C ILE A 10 -7.16 -1.94 -3.31
N ASN A 11 -6.60 -0.87 -2.74
CA ASN A 11 -7.20 0.46 -2.75
C ASN A 11 -6.91 1.18 -4.07
N GLU A 12 -5.63 1.23 -4.46
CA GLU A 12 -5.22 1.87 -5.71
C GLU A 12 -3.91 1.31 -6.27
N ILE A 13 -3.76 1.41 -7.60
CA ILE A 13 -2.54 1.06 -8.33
C ILE A 13 -2.20 2.21 -9.27
N TYR A 14 -0.97 2.73 -9.19
CA TYR A 14 -0.51 3.78 -10.08
C TYR A 14 1.00 3.71 -10.31
N LYS A 15 1.46 4.33 -11.39
CA LYS A 15 2.87 4.42 -11.75
C LYS A 15 3.39 5.82 -11.46
N SER A 16 4.46 5.92 -10.68
CA SER A 16 5.06 7.20 -10.30
C SER A 16 6.57 7.03 -10.08
N ILE A 17 7.21 8.05 -9.52
CA ILE A 17 8.60 8.03 -9.07
C ILE A 17 8.62 7.79 -7.56
N GLN A 18 9.54 6.95 -7.08
CA GLN A 18 9.73 6.74 -5.64
C GLN A 18 10.26 8.01 -4.98
N GLY A 19 9.58 8.47 -3.94
CA GLY A 19 9.86 9.73 -3.25
C GLY A 19 10.76 9.58 -2.02
N GLU A 20 11.04 8.35 -1.57
CA GLU A 20 11.69 8.10 -0.28
C GLU A 20 12.78 7.01 -0.32
N SER A 21 13.70 7.10 0.64
CA SER A 21 14.77 6.11 0.91
C SER A 21 15.75 5.92 -0.26
N THR A 22 16.38 4.74 -0.33
CA THR A 22 17.46 4.39 -1.26
C THR A 22 17.09 4.55 -2.74
N TRP A 23 15.80 4.44 -3.08
CA TRP A 23 15.31 4.43 -4.45
C TRP A 23 14.65 5.74 -4.88
N VAL A 24 14.83 6.82 -4.10
CA VAL A 24 14.42 8.19 -4.48
C VAL A 24 14.76 8.48 -5.94
N GLY A 25 13.78 8.95 -6.71
CA GLY A 25 13.98 9.32 -8.12
C GLY A 25 13.80 8.19 -9.12
N SER A 26 13.63 6.94 -8.67
CA SER A 26 13.44 5.79 -9.56
C SER A 26 11.97 5.56 -9.93
N PRO A 27 11.65 5.22 -11.20
CA PRO A 27 10.29 4.84 -11.59
C PRO A 27 9.82 3.57 -10.85
N CYS A 28 8.63 3.62 -10.26
CA CYS A 28 8.04 2.52 -9.48
C CYS A 28 6.53 2.41 -9.74
N VAL A 29 6.00 1.19 -9.65
CA VAL A 29 4.54 0.95 -9.60
C VAL A 29 4.16 0.75 -8.14
N PHE A 30 3.27 1.61 -7.66
CA PHE A 30 2.73 1.54 -6.32
C PHE A 30 1.43 0.74 -6.34
N VAL A 31 1.35 -0.26 -5.46
CA VAL A 31 0.13 -1.02 -5.18
C VAL A 31 -0.21 -0.77 -3.72
N ARG A 32 -1.23 0.05 -3.45
CA ARG A 32 -1.70 0.29 -2.09
C ARG A 32 -2.80 -0.70 -1.73
N LEU A 33 -2.58 -1.46 -0.67
CA LEU A 33 -3.54 -2.41 -0.14
C LEU A 33 -4.51 -1.70 0.80
N THR A 34 -5.70 -2.29 0.96
CA THR A 34 -6.69 -1.83 1.93
C THR A 34 -6.40 -2.46 3.29
N PHE A 35 -6.72 -1.74 4.37
CA PHE A 35 -6.66 -2.15 5.78
C PHE A 35 -5.25 -2.12 6.42
N CYS A 36 -5.20 -1.49 7.59
CA CYS A 36 -4.10 -1.49 8.55
C CYS A 36 -4.67 -1.73 9.96
N ASP A 37 -4.01 -2.56 10.76
CA ASP A 37 -4.38 -2.82 12.16
C ASP A 37 -3.78 -1.78 13.14
N LEU A 38 -2.94 -0.86 12.63
CA LEU A 38 -2.30 0.19 13.43
C LEU A 38 -3.19 1.43 13.54
N ARG A 39 -3.34 1.95 14.77
CA ARG A 39 -4.16 3.14 15.07
C ARG A 39 -3.29 4.40 15.22
N CYS A 40 -2.58 4.75 14.15
CA CYS A 40 -1.62 5.86 14.16
C CYS A 40 -2.34 7.22 14.05
N ASN A 41 -2.13 8.12 15.01
CA ASN A 41 -2.67 9.50 14.96
C ASN A 41 -1.98 10.40 13.92
N TYR A 42 -0.84 9.97 13.39
CA TYR A 42 -0.02 10.68 12.42
C TYR A 42 -0.10 10.05 11.01
N CYS A 43 -1.09 9.19 10.76
CA CYS A 43 -1.26 8.60 9.44
C CYS A 43 -1.72 9.68 8.45
N ASP A 44 -0.97 9.84 7.38
CA ASP A 44 -1.24 10.75 6.27
C ASP A 44 -2.19 10.15 5.22
N THR A 45 -2.53 8.87 5.36
CA THR A 45 -3.36 8.11 4.41
C THR A 45 -4.69 7.79 5.06
N GLU A 46 -5.78 8.37 4.55
CA GLU A 46 -7.14 8.21 5.10
C GLU A 46 -7.70 6.78 5.06
N TYR A 47 -7.06 5.88 4.29
CA TYR A 47 -7.55 4.52 3.99
C TYR A 47 -6.76 3.40 4.69
N ALA A 48 -5.84 3.75 5.60
CA ALA A 48 -5.07 2.80 6.40
C ALA A 48 -5.92 2.30 7.58
#